data_AF-A0AAD6WFN4-F1
#
_entry.id   AF-A0AAD6WFN4-F1
#
_cell.length_a   1.000
_cell.length_b   1.000
_cell.length_c   1.000
_cell.angle_alpha   90.00
_cell.angle_beta   90.00
_cell.angle_gamma   90.00
#
_symmetry.space_group_name_H-M   'P 1'
#
loop_
_entity.id
_entity.type
_entity.pdbx_description
1 polymer ?
#
loop_
_entity_poly.entity_id
_entity_poly.type
_entity_poly.pdbx_seq_one_letter_code
_entity_poly.pdbx_strand_id
1 'polypeptide(L)' 'MKIKDSLCQEITKMKEFFSGDRILARKPPYYRTVDVPEMWFSPEFVWEVRGADFTISPVH' A
#
# COMPACT_ATOMS: atom_id res chain seq x y z
N MET A 1 -8.19 21.46 13.42
CA MET A 1 -6.74 21.19 13.49
C MET A 1 -6.43 19.73 13.82
N LYS A 2 -7.07 19.12 14.84
CA LYS A 2 -6.80 17.72 15.27
C LYS A 2 -6.86 16.60 14.23
N ILE A 3 -7.74 16.68 13.22
CA ILE A 3 -7.91 15.60 12.22
C ILE A 3 -6.69 15.52 11.28
N LYS A 4 -6.12 16.67 10.89
CA LYS A 4 -4.93 16.71 10.03
C LYS A 4 -3.71 16.13 10.75
N ASP A 5 -3.57 16.44 12.04
CA ASP A 5 -2.47 15.97 12.87
C ASP A 5 -2.51 14.43 13.03
N SER A 6 -3.70 13.86 13.22
CA SER A 6 -3.90 12.41 13.33
C SER A 6 -3.56 11.67 12.03
N LEU A 7 -4.01 12.18 10.88
CA LEU A 7 -3.74 11.55 9.57
C LEU A 7 -2.24 11.57 9.24
N CYS A 8 -1.56 12.69 9.51
CA CYS A 8 -0.12 12.81 9.30
C CYS A 8 0.67 11.81 10.17
N GLN A 9 0.22 11.55 11.40
CA GLN A 9 0.85 10.54 12.27
C GLN A 9 0.71 9.12 11.71
N GLU A 10 -0.46 8.77 11.18
CA GLU A 10 -0.68 7.45 10.58
C GLU A 10 0.17 7.25 9.32
N ILE A 11 0.21 8.26 8.43
CA ILE A 11 1.05 8.21 7.22
C ILE A 11 2.54 8.09 7.59
N THR A 12 2.98 8.81 8.62
CA THR A 12 4.38 8.76 9.08
C THR A 12 4.74 7.38 9.59
N LYS A 13 3.88 6.79 10.44
CA LYS A 13 4.07 5.40 10.94
C LYS A 13 4.14 4.38 9.80
N MET A 14 3.29 4.52 8.77
CA MET A 14 3.31 3.62 7.62
C MET A 14 4.58 3.79 6.79
N LYS A 15 5.00 5.03 6.56
CA LYS A 15 6.26 5.33 5.86
C LYS A 15 7.45 4.71 6.58
N GLU A 16 7.51 4.82 7.90
CA GLU A 16 8.56 4.20 8.72
C GLU A 16 8.49 2.67 8.64
N PHE A 17 7.30 2.08 8.75
CA PHE A 17 7.11 0.63 8.67
C PHE A 17 7.58 0.05 7.33
N PHE A 18 7.30 0.70 6.20
CA PHE A 18 7.66 0.20 4.87
C PHE A 18 9.07 0.64 4.40
N SER A 19 9.91 1.17 5.28
CA SER A 19 11.27 1.62 4.94
C SER A 19 12.34 0.52 5.07
N GLY A 20 13.52 0.76 4.51
CA GLY A 20 14.70 -0.12 4.66
C GLY A 20 14.51 -1.50 4.01
N ASP A 21 14.83 -2.56 4.74
CA ASP A 21 14.88 -3.95 4.25
C ASP A 21 13.52 -4.52 3.80
N ARG A 22 12.43 -3.80 4.07
CA ARG A 22 11.07 -4.18 3.65
C ARG A 22 10.76 -3.78 2.22
N ILE A 23 11.60 -2.96 1.59
CA ILE A 23 11.51 -2.61 0.17
C ILE A 23 12.15 -3.73 -0.65
N LEU A 24 11.36 -4.35 -1.52
CA LEU A 24 11.82 -5.37 -2.46
C LEU A 24 12.39 -4.71 -3.72
N ALA A 25 13.54 -5.21 -4.18
CA ALA A 25 14.16 -4.75 -5.41
C ALA A 25 13.33 -5.03 -6.68
N ARG A 26 12.37 -5.97 -6.62
CA ARG A 26 11.52 -6.37 -7.75
C ARG A 26 10.17 -6.91 -7.30
N LYS A 27 9.22 -6.91 -8.23
CA LYS A 27 7.89 -7.53 -8.06
C LYS A 27 7.99 -9.01 -7.65
N PRO A 28 7.28 -9.45 -6.60
CA PRO A 28 7.17 -10.88 -6.31
C PRO A 28 6.57 -11.65 -7.49
N PRO A 29 7.12 -12.83 -7.86
CA PRO A 29 6.73 -13.54 -9.09
C PRO A 29 5.28 -14.03 -9.06
N TYR A 30 4.72 -14.31 -7.87
CA TYR A 30 3.34 -14.73 -7.69
C TYR A 30 2.34 -13.55 -7.67
N TYR A 31 2.81 -12.30 -7.62
CA TYR A 31 1.94 -11.13 -7.59
C TYR A 31 1.51 -10.76 -9.03
N ARG A 32 0.20 -10.87 -9.31
CA ARG A 32 -0.38 -10.60 -10.62
C ARG A 32 -1.01 -9.22 -10.63
N THR A 33 -0.31 -8.24 -11.19
CA THR A 33 -0.80 -6.88 -11.42
C THR A 33 -0.10 -6.31 -12.64
N VAL A 34 -0.77 -5.40 -13.34
CA VAL A 34 -0.21 -4.55 -14.39
C VAL A 34 0.41 -3.27 -13.83
N ASP A 35 0.18 -2.97 -12.55
CA ASP A 35 0.72 -1.79 -11.88
C ASP A 35 2.25 -1.87 -11.74
N VAL A 36 2.89 -0.72 -11.91
CA VAL A 36 4.35 -0.54 -11.75
C VAL A 36 4.61 0.53 -10.69
N PRO A 37 4.46 0.21 -9.40
CA PRO A 37 4.79 1.13 -8.32
C PRO A 37 6.30 1.40 -8.28
N GLU A 38 6.68 2.53 -7.68
CA GLU A 38 8.08 2.88 -7.44
C GLU A 38 8.78 1.89 -6.50
N MET A 39 8.02 1.29 -5.58
CA MET A 39 8.51 0.37 -4.55
C MET A 39 7.64 -0.88 -4.47
N TRP A 40 8.29 -2.03 -4.29
CA TRP A 40 7.61 -3.30 -4.02
C TRP A 40 7.80 -3.69 -2.56
N PHE A 41 6.83 -4.39 -1.97
CA PHE A 41 6.88 -4.83 -0.57
C PHE A 41 6.52 -6.31 -0.45
N SER A 42 6.97 -6.94 0.64
CA SER A 42 6.50 -8.27 1.03
C SER A 42 5.02 -8.20 1.44
N PRO A 43 4.15 -9.14 1.01
CA PRO A 43 2.73 -9.12 1.34
C PRO A 43 2.47 -9.62 2.78
N GLU A 44 2.86 -8.81 3.77
CA GLU A 44 2.75 -9.13 5.21
C GLU A 44 1.69 -8.28 5.92
N PHE A 45 1.37 -7.10 5.39
CA PHE A 45 0.46 -6.15 6.02
C PHE A 45 -0.91 -6.20 5.37
N VAL A 46 -1.97 -6.26 6.18
CA VAL A 46 -3.37 -6.31 5.72
C VAL A 46 -4.10 -5.06 6.19
N TRP A 47 -4.77 -4.37 5.28
CA TRP A 47 -5.61 -3.20 5.56
C TRP A 47 -7.09 -3.52 5.42
N GLU A 48 -7.90 -2.92 6.29
CA GLU A 48 -9.32 -2.76 6.05
C GLU A 48 -9.52 -1.60 5.07
N VAL A 49 -10.14 -1.87 3.92
CA VAL A 49 -10.52 -0.86 2.92
C VAL A 49 -12.04 -0.84 2.81
N ARG A 50 -12.63 0.36 2.87
CA ARG A 50 -14.07 0.56 2.67
C ARG A 50 -14.30 1.30 1.36
N GLY A 51 -15.15 0.74 0.52
CA GLY A 51 -15.64 1.35 -0.72
C GLY A 51 -17.17 1.45 -0.71
N ALA A 52 -17.73 2.20 -1.65
CA ALA A 52 -19.18 2.28 -1.82
C ALA A 52 -19.72 1.02 -2.51
N ASP A 53 -19.13 0.65 -3.65
CA ASP A 53 -19.56 -0.47 -4.51
C ASP A 53 -18.36 -1.11 -5.21
N PHE A 54 -18.50 -2.37 -5.65
CA PHE A 54 -17.53 -3.02 -6.55
C PHE A 54 -17.87 -2.71 -8.01
N THR A 55 -16.85 -2.46 -8.82
CA THR A 55 -16.99 -2.18 -10.25
C THR A 55 -16.16 -3.16 -11.08
N ILE A 56 -16.58 -3.40 -12.32
CA ILE A 56 -15.78 -4.18 -13.27
C ILE A 56 -14.73 -3.25 -13.84
N SER A 57 -13.46 -3.54 -13.53
CA SER A 57 -12.32 -2.84 -14.11
C SER A 57 -11.74 -3.68 -15.25
N PRO A 58 -11.46 -3.11 -16.43
CA PRO A 58 -10.76 -3.84 -17.50
C PRO A 58 -9.27 -4.08 -17.18
N VAL A 59 -8.75 -3.44 -16.12
CA VAL A 59 -7.32 -3.45 -15.76
C VAL A 59 -7.02 -4.10 -14.42
N HIS A 60 -8.05 -4.38 -13.59
CA HIS A 60 -7.95 -5.06 -12.29
C HIS A 60 -8.96 -6.19 -12.21
#